data_AF-A0A352PZA1-F1
#
_entry.id   AF-A0A352PZA1-F1
#
_cell.length_a   1.000
_cell.length_b   1.000
_cell.length_c   1.000
_cell.angle_alpha   90.00
_cell.angle_beta   90.00
_cell.angle_gamma   90.00
#
_symmetry.space_group_name_H-M   'P 1'
#
loop_
_entity.id
_entity.type
_entity.pdbx_description
1 polymer ?
#
loop_
_entity_poly.entity_id
_entity_poly.type
_entity_poly.pdbx_seq_one_letter_code
_entity_poly.pdbx_strand_id
1 'polypeptide(L)'
;MWATVEGGEEKRTGEMDTGQTPSQGFTGTVSLQLTDLLQMFCLSRGDLLVRVTSGEGTGTIYVHAGQIQHAHTEAVEGEAAFFEILGWRDGHFEMLPYHDCGQDSIDKPWEHMLLEAMRQRDESLAAGQAEGILPGDFDGLDDNMAECAALEEELDLVFDKLEFDAQDFQDLPSGEVPGESQVPATTKVLVVDDSSFFSRQLQRMLEADPDIEVVGVAKNGQDALLFLATKPKVDVITLDINMPVMQGDTTLKHIMIRHPIPVLILSSFQPQSLPKIFEFLQVGAIDFFSKPTAHEDMNVYGRRLRDLIKRASQAHVSHFKRWRKSKLDASTLLSDESQVGRRILVILGAEGAYMDWFRLPLATLVSRGLVIGLQKLSDPFLARYCQLIEEGTGARTEPLVRSMWLKPGSFFFGNANQRVSLNLVSDTKSLGVEIPSSPELTWQNGVQVWLEQLASQAGDNLSVFCLSATHPLPGETVEHLLNCKVKMILPQKHGLMCTKLVESIAAFAPLYPKQVIWANPENLTEVWLKDE
;
A
#
# COMPACT_ATOMS: atom_id res chain seq x y z
N MET A 1 -38.40 50.97 -40.34
CA MET A 1 -39.75 50.37 -40.20
C MET A 1 -39.99 50.26 -38.70
N TRP A 2 -40.79 51.19 -38.19
CA TRP A 2 -41.13 51.32 -36.76
C TRP A 2 -42.12 50.22 -36.34
N ALA A 3 -42.03 49.76 -35.09
CA ALA A 3 -43.15 49.18 -34.36
C ALA A 3 -43.08 49.60 -32.87
N THR A 4 -44.06 50.42 -32.53
CA THR A 4 -44.56 51.01 -31.27
C THR A 4 -44.92 49.94 -30.23
N VAL A 5 -44.46 50.02 -28.97
CA VAL A 5 -45.09 50.59 -27.74
C VAL A 5 -46.46 50.02 -27.34
N GLU A 6 -46.51 49.40 -26.15
CA GLU A 6 -47.54 49.49 -25.09
C GLU A 6 -46.86 48.88 -23.82
N GLY A 7 -46.80 49.46 -22.61
CA GLY A 7 -47.53 50.57 -22.02
C GLY A 7 -48.31 50.08 -20.80
N GLY A 8 -47.66 49.93 -19.64
CA GLY A 8 -48.30 49.57 -18.37
C GLY A 8 -47.51 50.10 -17.18
N GLU A 9 -47.73 51.37 -16.83
CA GLU A 9 -47.30 51.98 -15.56
C GLU A 9 -48.31 51.61 -14.45
N GLU A 10 -47.82 51.12 -13.32
CA GLU A 10 -48.44 51.37 -12.01
C GLU A 10 -47.36 51.94 -11.08
N LYS A 11 -47.73 52.97 -10.33
CA LYS A 11 -46.83 53.95 -9.71
C LYS A 11 -47.16 54.07 -8.22
N ARG A 12 -46.11 54.34 -7.42
CA ARG A 12 -46.05 54.91 -6.04
C ARG A 12 -45.86 53.86 -4.93
N THR A 13 -44.92 53.99 -3.97
CA THR A 13 -44.27 55.15 -3.31
C THR A 13 -42.91 54.77 -2.68
N GLY A 14 -42.04 55.79 -2.46
CA GLY A 14 -40.78 55.92 -1.65
C GLY A 14 -40.31 54.77 -0.75
N GLU A 15 -39.00 54.54 -0.56
CA GLU A 15 -38.07 55.46 0.12
C GLU A 15 -36.59 55.05 -0.04
N MET A 16 -35.73 56.08 -0.03
CA MET A 16 -34.33 56.16 0.41
C MET A 16 -33.25 55.27 -0.23
N ASP A 17 -32.56 55.91 -1.17
CA ASP A 17 -31.17 55.74 -1.58
C ASP A 17 -30.20 55.76 -0.38
N THR A 18 -29.52 54.65 -0.13
CA THR A 18 -28.18 54.65 0.47
C THR A 18 -27.26 53.89 -0.47
N GLY A 19 -26.43 54.64 -1.18
CA GLY A 19 -25.53 54.17 -2.21
C GLY A 19 -24.68 52.97 -1.80
N GLN A 20 -24.77 51.92 -2.60
CA GLN A 20 -23.70 50.94 -2.77
C GLN A 20 -23.05 51.19 -4.14
N THR A 21 -21.77 51.55 -4.11
CA THR A 21 -20.90 51.51 -5.29
C THR A 21 -20.93 50.10 -5.88
N PRO A 22 -21.22 49.91 -7.18
CA PRO A 22 -21.06 48.61 -7.80
C PRO A 22 -19.56 48.31 -7.85
N SER A 23 -19.13 47.31 -7.09
CA SER A 23 -17.81 46.71 -7.27
C SER A 23 -17.72 46.19 -8.70
N GLN A 24 -16.79 46.77 -9.47
CA GLN A 24 -16.40 46.20 -10.76
C GLN A 24 -15.79 44.82 -10.50
N GLY A 25 -16.57 43.77 -10.73
CA GLY A 25 -16.12 42.39 -10.71
C GLY A 25 -16.44 41.74 -12.04
N PHE A 26 -15.50 40.93 -12.53
CA PHE A 26 -15.79 39.96 -13.57
C PHE A 26 -16.45 38.74 -12.92
N THR A 27 -17.62 38.34 -13.41
CA THR A 27 -18.22 37.05 -13.06
C THR A 27 -17.76 36.02 -14.09
N GLY A 28 -17.08 34.98 -13.62
CA GLY A 28 -16.65 33.84 -14.43
C GLY A 28 -16.92 32.56 -13.66
N THR A 29 -17.40 31.53 -14.36
CA THR A 29 -17.61 30.21 -13.76
C THR A 29 -16.28 29.47 -13.75
N VAL A 30 -15.57 29.49 -12.63
CA VAL A 30 -14.34 28.70 -12.45
C VAL A 30 -14.75 27.34 -11.92
N SER A 31 -14.42 26.27 -12.65
CA SER A 31 -14.57 24.90 -12.15
C SER A 31 -13.38 24.61 -11.22
N LEU A 32 -13.58 24.82 -9.92
CA LEU A 32 -12.58 24.59 -8.88
C LEU A 32 -13.19 23.72 -7.77
N GLN A 33 -12.42 22.81 -7.19
CA GLN A 33 -12.87 22.05 -6.03
C GLN A 33 -12.84 22.93 -4.76
N LEU A 34 -13.74 22.68 -3.81
CA LEU A 34 -13.79 23.42 -2.55
C LEU A 34 -12.46 23.30 -1.77
N THR A 35 -11.83 22.13 -1.79
CA THR A 35 -10.51 21.88 -1.19
C THR A 35 -9.40 22.71 -1.82
N ASP A 36 -9.41 22.87 -3.15
CA ASP A 36 -8.47 23.73 -3.89
C ASP A 36 -8.64 25.20 -3.48
N LEU A 37 -9.89 25.66 -3.33
CA LEU A 37 -10.19 27.03 -2.94
C LEU A 37 -9.64 27.30 -1.54
N LEU A 38 -9.99 26.46 -0.57
CA LEU A 38 -9.52 26.59 0.80
C LEU A 38 -8.00 26.56 0.86
N GLN A 39 -7.35 25.64 0.14
CA GLN A 39 -5.88 25.57 0.09
C GLN A 39 -5.25 26.84 -0.48
N MET A 40 -5.79 27.38 -1.58
CA MET A 40 -5.23 28.59 -2.21
C MET A 40 -5.20 29.77 -1.23
N PHE A 41 -6.31 29.99 -0.51
CA PHE A 41 -6.41 31.07 0.48
C PHE A 41 -5.56 30.81 1.73
N CYS A 42 -5.45 29.55 2.17
CA CYS A 42 -4.57 29.19 3.28
C CYS A 42 -3.10 29.46 2.95
N LEU A 43 -2.65 29.06 1.75
CA LEU A 43 -1.28 29.29 1.28
C LEU A 43 -0.97 30.78 1.05
N SER A 44 -1.95 31.56 0.57
CA SER A 44 -1.77 33.00 0.35
C SER A 44 -1.87 33.83 1.64
N ARG A 45 -2.09 33.19 2.80
CA ARG A 45 -2.42 33.86 4.07
C ARG A 45 -3.56 34.86 3.95
N GLY A 46 -4.56 34.51 3.13
CA GLY A 46 -5.74 35.32 2.89
C GLY A 46 -6.84 35.04 3.91
N ASP A 47 -7.78 35.97 3.98
CA ASP A 47 -9.04 35.78 4.69
C ASP A 47 -10.12 35.33 3.71
N LEU A 48 -10.90 34.34 4.10
CA LEU A 48 -11.95 33.76 3.27
C LEU A 48 -13.13 33.35 4.15
N LEU A 49 -14.31 33.78 3.73
CA LEU A 49 -15.57 33.23 4.21
C LEU A 49 -16.25 32.51 3.05
N VAL A 50 -16.48 31.21 3.19
CA VAL A 50 -17.14 30.43 2.15
C VAL A 50 -18.38 29.74 2.71
N ARG A 51 -19.52 29.97 2.05
CA ARG A 51 -20.76 29.24 2.32
C ARG A 51 -20.90 28.13 1.28
N VAL A 52 -21.19 26.92 1.73
CA VAL A 52 -21.35 25.73 0.90
C VAL A 52 -22.77 25.23 1.07
N THR A 53 -23.44 24.94 -0.05
CA THR A 53 -24.81 24.43 -0.07
C THR A 53 -24.85 23.16 -0.92
N SER A 54 -25.34 22.08 -0.34
CA SER A 54 -25.53 20.76 -0.95
C SER A 54 -26.97 20.28 -0.75
N GLY A 55 -27.38 19.19 -1.41
CA GLY A 55 -28.60 18.48 -1.05
C GLY A 55 -28.60 17.93 0.38
N GLU A 56 -27.41 17.80 0.98
CA GLU A 56 -27.21 17.31 2.35
C GLU A 56 -27.30 18.42 3.43
N GLY A 57 -27.23 19.70 3.06
CA GLY A 57 -27.32 20.81 4.01
C GLY A 57 -26.64 22.10 3.55
N THR A 58 -26.60 23.08 4.45
CA THR A 58 -25.83 24.34 4.27
C THR A 58 -24.81 24.50 5.39
N GLY A 59 -23.58 24.86 5.02
CA GLY A 59 -22.46 25.02 5.94
C GLY A 59 -21.61 26.25 5.59
N THR A 60 -20.89 26.77 6.57
CA THR A 60 -20.03 27.95 6.40
C THR A 60 -18.67 27.68 7.02
N ILE A 61 -17.60 28.07 6.31
CA ILE A 61 -16.21 27.90 6.73
C ILE A 61 -15.53 29.27 6.78
N TYR A 62 -14.83 29.53 7.89
CA TYR A 62 -14.10 30.76 8.17
C TYR A 62 -12.60 30.48 8.13
N VAL A 63 -11.89 31.21 7.27
CA VAL A 63 -10.43 31.19 7.16
C VAL A 63 -9.91 32.58 7.46
N HIS A 64 -8.97 32.69 8.40
CA HIS A 64 -8.32 33.93 8.79
C HIS A 64 -6.81 33.79 8.78
N ALA A 65 -6.10 34.75 8.19
CA ALA A 65 -4.63 34.78 8.10
C ALA A 65 -4.01 33.46 7.58
N GLY A 66 -4.75 32.74 6.74
CA GLY A 66 -4.37 31.45 6.19
C GLY A 66 -4.55 30.22 7.09
N GLN A 67 -5.36 30.31 8.15
CA GLN A 67 -5.77 29.18 9.00
C GLN A 67 -7.29 29.06 9.02
N ILE A 68 -7.80 27.84 9.14
CA ILE A 68 -9.23 27.60 9.31
C ILE A 68 -9.56 27.83 10.78
N GLN A 69 -10.34 28.87 11.07
CA GLN A 69 -10.64 29.32 12.43
C GLN A 69 -11.93 28.69 12.99
N HIS A 70 -12.93 28.53 12.12
CA HIS A 70 -14.24 28.03 12.51
C HIS A 70 -14.98 27.43 11.31
N ALA A 71 -15.89 26.50 11.57
CA ALA A 71 -16.87 26.03 10.60
C ALA A 71 -18.17 25.68 11.32
N HIS A 72 -19.30 25.84 10.65
CA HIS A 72 -20.59 25.40 11.19
C HIS A 72 -21.53 24.92 10.08
N THR A 73 -22.37 23.93 10.40
CA THR A 73 -23.57 23.54 9.65
C THR A 73 -24.81 23.85 10.48
N GLU A 74 -25.99 23.42 10.04
CA GLU A 74 -27.20 23.53 10.87
C GLU A 74 -27.19 22.56 12.07
N ALA A 75 -26.38 21.50 12.01
CA ALA A 75 -26.38 20.41 12.98
C ALA A 75 -25.17 20.41 13.92
N VAL A 76 -24.00 20.82 13.43
CA VAL A 76 -22.71 20.73 14.15
C VAL A 76 -21.88 22.00 13.95
N GLU A 77 -20.95 22.24 14.88
CA GLU A 77 -20.01 23.37 14.85
C GLU A 77 -18.57 22.87 15.08
N GLY A 78 -17.58 23.65 14.62
CA GLY A 78 -16.15 23.38 14.72
C GLY A 78 -15.64 22.31 13.76
N GLU A 79 -14.67 21.51 14.21
CA GLU A 79 -14.00 20.50 13.37
C GLU A 79 -14.98 19.53 12.70
N ALA A 80 -16.00 19.07 13.43
CA ALA A 80 -16.99 18.14 12.92
C ALA A 80 -17.78 18.73 11.75
N ALA A 81 -18.15 20.01 11.84
CA ALA A 81 -18.83 20.73 10.77
C ALA A 81 -17.94 20.90 9.54
N PHE A 82 -16.64 21.17 9.75
CA PHE A 82 -15.69 21.26 8.66
C PHE A 82 -15.56 19.94 7.89
N PHE A 83 -15.44 18.82 8.60
CA PHE A 83 -15.36 17.49 7.98
C PHE A 83 -16.65 17.10 7.25
N GLU A 84 -17.80 17.42 7.83
CA GLU A 84 -19.11 17.18 7.21
C GLU A 84 -19.23 17.92 5.87
N ILE A 85 -18.91 19.22 5.84
CA ILE A 85 -18.99 20.05 4.63
C ILE A 85 -18.08 19.50 3.50
N LEU A 86 -16.88 19.03 3.84
CA LEU A 86 -15.94 18.46 2.87
C LEU A 86 -16.26 17.01 2.48
N GLY A 87 -17.10 16.33 3.24
CA GLY A 87 -17.60 14.98 2.94
C GLY A 87 -18.74 14.95 1.92
N TRP A 88 -19.42 16.08 1.69
CA TRP A 88 -20.53 16.17 0.74
C TRP A 88 -20.11 15.82 -0.69
N ARG A 89 -20.94 15.03 -1.38
CA ARG A 89 -20.63 14.50 -2.73
C ARG A 89 -20.81 15.54 -3.83
N ASP A 90 -21.77 16.45 -3.66
CA ASP A 90 -22.01 17.58 -4.54
C ASP A 90 -22.28 18.85 -3.72
N GLY A 91 -22.16 20.02 -4.35
CA GLY A 91 -22.46 21.27 -3.68
C GLY A 91 -22.00 22.48 -4.47
N HIS A 92 -22.64 23.61 -4.20
CA HIS A 92 -22.23 24.92 -4.71
C HIS A 92 -21.67 25.72 -3.55
N PHE A 93 -20.53 26.39 -3.78
CA PHE A 93 -19.95 27.27 -2.79
C PHE A 93 -19.98 28.72 -3.28
N GLU A 94 -20.16 29.64 -2.34
CA GLU A 94 -20.20 31.08 -2.56
C GLU A 94 -19.19 31.75 -1.61
N MET A 95 -18.31 32.57 -2.17
CA MET A 95 -17.39 33.39 -1.39
C MET A 95 -18.11 34.65 -0.92
N LEU A 96 -18.19 34.84 0.39
CA LEU A 96 -18.83 35.99 1.02
C LEU A 96 -17.77 36.99 1.50
N PRO A 97 -18.12 38.28 1.66
CA PRO A 97 -17.24 39.24 2.31
C PRO A 97 -16.83 38.75 3.69
N TYR A 98 -15.52 38.65 3.91
CA TYR A 98 -14.99 38.15 5.18
C TYR A 98 -15.44 39.06 6.34
N HIS A 99 -15.95 38.42 7.37
CA HIS A 99 -16.20 39.01 8.67
C HIS A 99 -15.77 38.00 9.73
N ASP A 100 -15.12 38.48 10.78
CA ASP A 100 -14.70 37.65 11.89
C ASP A 100 -15.93 37.19 12.68
N CYS A 101 -16.08 35.88 12.86
CA CYS A 101 -17.16 35.29 13.64
C CYS A 101 -16.91 35.38 15.15
N GLY A 102 -15.71 35.82 15.58
CA GLY A 102 -15.34 35.93 17.00
C GLY A 102 -15.26 34.60 17.73
N GLN A 103 -15.33 33.48 16.98
CA GLN A 103 -15.20 32.13 17.47
C GLN A 103 -13.95 31.51 16.86
N ASP A 104 -13.17 30.81 17.70
CA ASP A 104 -12.01 30.03 17.29
C ASP A 104 -12.21 28.64 17.86
N SER A 105 -12.75 27.74 17.03
CA SER A 105 -13.13 26.38 17.46
C SER A 105 -12.30 25.30 16.76
N ILE A 106 -11.33 25.71 15.94
CA ILE A 106 -10.42 24.84 15.22
C ILE A 106 -9.00 25.34 15.49
N ASP A 107 -8.30 24.63 16.38
CA ASP A 107 -6.95 24.96 16.85
C ASP A 107 -5.85 24.22 16.06
N LYS A 108 -6.24 23.33 15.14
CA LYS A 108 -5.32 22.52 14.34
C LYS A 108 -4.91 23.23 13.04
N PRO A 109 -3.68 22.97 12.52
CA PRO A 109 -3.25 23.52 11.26
C PRO A 109 -4.18 23.14 10.11
N TRP A 110 -4.41 24.06 9.16
CA TRP A 110 -5.28 23.79 8.01
C TRP A 110 -4.84 22.58 7.18
N GLU A 111 -3.52 22.29 7.08
CA GLU A 111 -3.01 21.11 6.37
C GLU A 111 -3.51 19.82 7.01
N HIS A 112 -3.54 19.79 8.35
CA HIS A 112 -4.07 18.68 9.12
C HIS A 112 -5.57 18.52 8.87
N MET A 113 -6.33 19.63 8.96
CA MET A 113 -7.77 19.62 8.77
C MET A 113 -8.16 19.11 7.38
N LEU A 114 -7.46 19.54 6.33
CA LEU A 114 -7.72 19.04 4.98
C LEU A 114 -7.35 17.56 4.84
N LEU A 115 -6.16 17.11 5.28
CA LEU A 115 -5.78 15.68 5.17
C LEU A 115 -6.79 14.77 5.86
N GLU A 116 -7.22 15.12 7.07
CA GLU A 116 -8.16 14.30 7.83
C GLU A 116 -9.55 14.28 7.17
N ALA A 117 -10.02 15.41 6.63
CA ALA A 117 -11.27 15.47 5.85
C ALA A 117 -11.21 14.53 4.62
N MET A 118 -10.07 14.52 3.92
CA MET A 118 -9.87 13.64 2.77
C MET A 118 -9.83 12.17 3.16
N ARG A 119 -9.16 11.86 4.27
CA ARG A 119 -9.12 10.51 4.85
C ARG A 119 -10.53 10.00 5.15
N GLN A 120 -11.36 10.79 5.82
CA GLN A 120 -12.75 10.42 6.15
C GLN A 120 -13.61 10.23 4.89
N ARG A 121 -13.43 11.09 3.88
CA ARG A 121 -14.14 10.95 2.61
C ARG A 121 -13.82 9.63 1.89
N ASP A 122 -12.54 9.23 1.86
CA ASP A 122 -12.11 7.95 1.29
C ASP A 122 -12.73 6.76 2.05
N GLU A 123 -12.87 6.88 3.38
CA GLU A 123 -13.50 5.86 4.24
C GLU A 123 -15.01 5.73 3.99
N SER A 124 -15.74 6.84 3.87
CA SER A 124 -17.19 6.81 3.58
C SER A 124 -17.50 6.24 2.20
N LEU A 125 -16.63 6.47 1.20
CA LEU A 125 -16.74 5.87 -0.13
C LEU A 125 -16.51 4.35 -0.08
N ALA A 126 -15.56 3.88 0.74
CA ALA A 126 -15.31 2.45 0.93
C ALA A 126 -16.48 1.74 1.66
N ALA A 127 -17.10 2.37 2.66
CA ALA A 127 -18.22 1.81 3.41
C ALA A 127 -19.51 1.70 2.57
N GLY A 128 -19.81 2.70 1.73
CA GLY A 128 -21.01 2.71 0.88
C GLY A 128 -21.03 1.61 -0.19
N GLN A 129 -19.88 1.06 -0.57
CA GLN A 129 -19.79 -0.09 -1.49
C GLN A 129 -19.99 -1.44 -0.76
N ALA A 130 -19.74 -1.51 0.55
CA ALA A 130 -19.90 -2.74 1.33
C ALA A 130 -21.36 -3.03 1.72
N GLU A 131 -22.21 -2.00 1.83
CA GLU A 131 -23.64 -2.14 2.15
C GLU A 131 -24.57 -2.19 0.91
N GLY A 132 -24.02 -1.99 -0.29
CA GLY A 132 -24.80 -1.87 -1.54
C GLY A 132 -25.13 -3.17 -2.28
N ILE A 133 -24.73 -4.35 -1.79
CA ILE A 133 -25.05 -5.63 -2.45
C ILE A 133 -26.32 -6.23 -1.83
N LEU A 134 -27.48 -5.69 -2.22
CA LEU A 134 -28.76 -6.39 -2.09
C LEU A 134 -29.09 -7.07 -3.43
N PRO A 135 -29.51 -8.35 -3.44
CA PRO A 135 -29.84 -9.05 -4.66
C PRO A 135 -31.20 -8.55 -5.15
N GLY A 136 -31.21 -7.62 -6.11
CA GLY A 136 -32.47 -7.10 -6.66
C GLY A 136 -32.36 -6.16 -7.85
N ASP A 137 -31.40 -5.23 -7.86
CA ASP A 137 -31.36 -4.18 -8.87
C ASP A 137 -30.12 -4.30 -9.77
N PHE A 138 -30.12 -5.30 -10.64
CA PHE A 138 -29.23 -5.38 -11.80
C PHE A 138 -30.05 -5.16 -13.07
N ASP A 139 -30.20 -3.90 -13.46
CA ASP A 139 -30.54 -3.54 -14.83
C ASP A 139 -29.66 -2.31 -15.18
N GLY A 140 -28.49 -2.57 -15.78
CA GLY A 140 -27.55 -1.53 -16.23
C GLY A 140 -26.06 -1.67 -15.86
N LEU A 141 -25.55 -2.88 -15.56
CA LEU A 141 -24.12 -3.11 -15.20
C LEU A 141 -23.37 -4.08 -16.15
N ASP A 142 -23.81 -4.22 -17.40
CA ASP A 142 -23.19 -5.18 -18.34
C ASP A 142 -21.84 -4.71 -18.93
N ASP A 143 -21.61 -3.40 -19.11
CA ASP A 143 -20.41 -2.92 -19.81
C ASP A 143 -19.11 -3.04 -18.97
N ASN A 144 -19.14 -2.68 -17.69
CA ASN A 144 -17.94 -2.74 -16.83
C ASN A 144 -17.52 -4.19 -16.52
N MET A 145 -18.47 -5.13 -16.42
CA MET A 145 -18.15 -6.52 -16.12
C MET A 145 -17.54 -7.23 -17.34
N ALA A 146 -18.03 -6.89 -18.54
CA ALA A 146 -17.45 -7.38 -19.79
C ALA A 146 -16.03 -6.84 -20.03
N GLU A 147 -15.79 -5.56 -19.76
CA GLU A 147 -14.45 -4.96 -19.89
C GLU A 147 -13.47 -5.55 -18.86
N CYS A 148 -13.89 -5.73 -17.60
CA CYS A 148 -13.10 -6.41 -16.58
C CYS A 148 -12.80 -7.88 -16.93
N ALA A 149 -13.77 -8.62 -17.47
CA ALA A 149 -13.56 -10.01 -17.89
C ALA A 149 -12.61 -10.10 -19.09
N ALA A 150 -12.75 -9.20 -20.07
CA ALA A 150 -11.84 -9.12 -21.21
C ALA A 150 -10.41 -8.77 -20.77
N LEU A 151 -10.25 -7.87 -19.79
CA LEU A 151 -8.95 -7.57 -19.19
C LEU A 151 -8.39 -8.75 -18.43
N GLU A 152 -9.22 -9.53 -17.74
CA GLU A 152 -8.76 -10.74 -17.06
C GLU A 152 -8.27 -11.82 -18.02
N GLU A 153 -8.95 -12.01 -19.15
CA GLU A 153 -8.47 -12.89 -20.24
C GLU A 153 -7.19 -12.35 -20.89
N GLU A 154 -7.08 -11.05 -21.13
CA GLU A 154 -5.87 -10.41 -21.67
C GLU A 154 -4.68 -10.53 -20.69
N LEU A 155 -4.92 -10.30 -19.39
CA LEU A 155 -3.96 -10.55 -18.32
C LEU A 155 -3.48 -12.00 -18.38
N ASP A 156 -4.40 -12.95 -18.40
CA ASP A 156 -4.08 -14.38 -18.40
C ASP A 156 -3.28 -14.78 -19.63
N LEU A 157 -3.61 -14.26 -20.82
CA LEU A 157 -2.84 -14.49 -22.04
C LEU A 157 -1.42 -13.90 -21.99
N VAL A 158 -1.24 -12.72 -21.38
CA VAL A 158 0.08 -12.09 -21.22
C VAL A 158 0.92 -12.86 -20.19
N PHE A 159 0.34 -13.22 -19.05
CA PHE A 159 1.04 -13.96 -18.01
C PHE A 159 1.34 -15.41 -18.42
N ASP A 160 0.44 -16.10 -19.13
CA ASP A 160 0.68 -17.44 -19.68
C ASP A 160 1.78 -17.39 -20.77
N LYS A 161 1.90 -16.30 -21.54
CA LYS A 161 3.01 -16.09 -22.49
C LYS A 161 4.34 -15.75 -21.81
N LEU A 162 4.32 -15.21 -20.59
CA LEU A 162 5.53 -14.92 -19.80
C LEU A 162 6.08 -16.16 -19.08
N GLU A 163 5.43 -17.33 -19.17
CA GLU A 163 5.95 -18.60 -18.65
C GLU A 163 6.91 -19.34 -19.61
N PHE A 164 7.44 -18.70 -20.65
CA PHE A 164 8.30 -19.40 -21.63
C PHE A 164 9.74 -19.69 -21.16
N ASP A 165 10.08 -20.97 -21.30
CA ASP A 165 11.37 -21.69 -21.33
C ASP A 165 12.62 -21.02 -20.77
N ALA A 166 13.16 -21.64 -19.71
CA ALA A 166 14.45 -21.36 -19.08
C ALA A 166 15.69 -21.57 -19.99
N GLN A 167 15.53 -21.63 -21.32
CA GLN A 167 16.60 -21.96 -22.27
C GLN A 167 16.99 -20.82 -23.23
N ASP A 168 16.22 -19.74 -23.35
CA ASP A 168 16.46 -18.70 -24.37
C ASP A 168 17.44 -17.56 -23.96
N PHE A 169 18.09 -17.65 -22.79
CA PHE A 169 19.02 -16.62 -22.30
C PHE A 169 20.52 -16.95 -22.45
N GLN A 170 20.91 -17.82 -23.40
CA GLN A 170 22.33 -18.14 -23.61
C GLN A 170 23.10 -17.22 -24.58
N ASP A 171 22.45 -16.30 -25.31
CA ASP A 171 23.14 -15.48 -26.31
C ASP A 171 22.90 -13.96 -26.15
N LEU A 172 23.32 -13.39 -25.02
CA LEU A 172 23.60 -11.96 -24.91
C LEU A 172 25.12 -11.75 -24.90
N PRO A 173 25.69 -10.90 -25.78
CA PRO A 173 27.12 -10.71 -25.84
C PRO A 173 27.62 -10.10 -24.52
N SER A 174 28.66 -10.72 -23.98
CA SER A 174 29.45 -10.26 -22.83
C SER A 174 30.13 -8.93 -23.16
N GLY A 175 29.38 -7.84 -23.02
CA GLY A 175 29.87 -6.47 -23.08
C GLY A 175 30.50 -6.07 -21.75
N GLU A 176 31.73 -5.57 -21.85
CA GLU A 176 32.62 -5.09 -20.79
C GLU A 176 31.92 -4.29 -19.68
N VAL A 177 32.34 -4.54 -18.43
CA VAL A 177 31.95 -3.78 -17.24
C VAL A 177 32.54 -2.37 -17.35
N PRO A 178 31.75 -1.29 -17.49
CA PRO A 178 32.29 0.06 -17.39
C PRO A 178 32.52 0.36 -15.90
N GLY A 179 33.75 0.78 -15.61
CA GLY A 179 34.24 1.04 -14.26
C GLY A 179 33.42 2.04 -13.45
N GLU A 180 33.58 1.91 -12.14
CA GLU A 180 33.01 2.70 -11.06
C GLU A 180 33.04 4.22 -11.32
N SER A 181 31.89 4.76 -11.69
CA SER A 181 31.45 6.12 -11.36
C SER A 181 29.97 6.24 -11.71
N GLN A 182 29.09 6.16 -10.71
CA GLN A 182 27.67 6.47 -10.90
C GLN A 182 27.22 7.47 -9.85
N VAL A 183 26.99 8.70 -10.31
CA VAL A 183 26.04 9.64 -9.70
C VAL A 183 24.72 8.87 -9.48
N PRO A 184 24.05 8.94 -8.31
CA PRO A 184 22.85 8.15 -8.07
C PRO A 184 21.77 8.50 -9.11
N ALA A 185 21.23 7.47 -9.76
CA ALA A 185 20.15 7.64 -10.72
C ALA A 185 18.89 8.11 -9.99
N THR A 186 18.39 9.29 -10.35
CA THR A 186 17.17 9.87 -9.80
C THR A 186 15.98 8.94 -10.07
N THR A 187 15.24 8.56 -9.03
CA THR A 187 14.06 7.69 -9.09
C THR A 187 12.88 8.50 -9.61
N LYS A 188 12.34 8.10 -10.77
CA LYS A 188 11.22 8.79 -11.42
C LYS A 188 9.88 8.24 -10.98
N VAL A 189 9.04 9.08 -10.38
CA VAL A 189 7.76 8.68 -9.77
C VAL A 189 6.59 9.31 -10.52
N LEU A 190 5.57 8.51 -10.83
CA LEU A 190 4.25 8.99 -11.25
C LEU A 190 3.30 8.93 -10.07
N VAL A 191 2.69 10.06 -9.74
CA VAL A 191 1.66 10.15 -8.68
C VAL A 191 0.28 10.05 -9.31
N VAL A 192 -0.54 9.12 -8.85
CA VAL A 192 -1.92 8.92 -9.31
C VAL A 192 -2.87 8.97 -8.12
N ASP A 193 -3.53 10.12 -7.95
CA ASP A 193 -4.47 10.36 -6.86
C ASP A 193 -5.45 11.49 -7.29
N ASP A 194 -6.74 11.32 -7.00
CA ASP A 194 -7.80 12.27 -7.39
C ASP A 194 -7.78 13.55 -6.55
N SER A 195 -7.16 13.48 -5.37
CA SER A 195 -6.90 14.62 -4.51
C SER A 195 -5.80 15.49 -5.07
N SER A 196 -6.20 16.65 -5.57
CA SER A 196 -5.27 17.72 -5.94
C SER A 196 -4.39 18.17 -4.76
N PHE A 197 -4.96 18.21 -3.55
CA PHE A 197 -4.26 18.62 -2.33
C PHE A 197 -3.22 17.59 -1.89
N PHE A 198 -3.62 16.31 -1.77
CA PHE A 198 -2.73 15.23 -1.37
C PHE A 198 -1.67 14.98 -2.44
N SER A 199 -2.02 15.02 -3.74
CA SER A 199 -1.04 14.95 -4.82
C SER A 199 0.05 16.02 -4.71
N ARG A 200 -0.33 17.28 -4.43
CA ARG A 200 0.63 18.38 -4.21
C ARG A 200 1.50 18.15 -2.97
N GLN A 201 0.89 17.68 -1.89
CA GLN A 201 1.61 17.40 -0.65
C GLN A 201 2.59 16.23 -0.81
N LEU A 202 2.16 15.16 -1.47
CA LEU A 202 2.95 14.00 -1.81
C LEU A 202 4.12 14.40 -2.71
N GLN A 203 3.88 15.19 -3.76
CA GLN A 203 4.94 15.72 -4.60
C GLN A 203 6.01 16.45 -3.79
N ARG A 204 5.61 17.40 -2.92
CA ARG A 204 6.55 18.12 -2.03
C ARG A 204 7.32 17.18 -1.11
N MET A 205 6.66 16.15 -0.57
CA MET A 205 7.32 15.17 0.30
C MET A 205 8.35 14.33 -0.44
N LEU A 206 8.06 13.94 -1.68
CA LEU A 206 8.95 13.13 -2.50
C LEU A 206 10.15 13.94 -2.99
N GLU A 207 9.89 15.13 -3.53
CA GLU A 207 10.92 16.04 -4.07
C GLU A 207 11.77 16.71 -2.98
N ALA A 208 11.43 16.55 -1.69
CA ALA A 208 12.30 16.91 -0.58
C ALA A 208 13.62 16.10 -0.57
N ASP A 209 13.68 15.00 -1.32
CA ASP A 209 14.88 14.20 -1.54
C ASP A 209 15.37 14.37 -2.98
N PRO A 210 16.62 14.82 -3.18
CA PRO A 210 17.14 15.12 -4.51
C PRO A 210 17.29 13.89 -5.41
N ASP A 211 17.23 12.67 -4.86
CA ASP A 211 17.27 11.44 -5.63
C ASP A 211 15.89 11.00 -6.12
N ILE A 212 14.82 11.78 -5.89
CA ILE A 212 13.45 11.46 -6.34
C ILE A 212 12.91 12.61 -7.20
N GLU A 213 12.40 12.27 -8.37
CA GLU A 213 11.81 13.20 -9.33
C GLU A 213 10.36 12.78 -9.59
N VAL A 214 9.38 13.67 -9.36
CA VAL A 214 7.99 13.41 -9.74
C VAL A 214 7.79 13.84 -11.19
N VAL A 215 7.71 12.86 -12.09
CA VAL A 215 7.64 13.11 -13.55
C VAL A 215 6.24 13.47 -14.04
N GLY A 216 5.21 13.20 -13.23
CA GLY A 216 3.83 13.50 -13.56
C GLY A 216 2.89 13.29 -12.38
N VAL A 217 1.72 13.92 -12.48
CA VAL A 217 0.59 13.76 -11.56
C VAL A 217 -0.65 13.51 -12.41
N ALA A 218 -1.34 12.40 -12.15
CA ALA A 218 -2.60 12.02 -12.79
C ALA A 218 -3.74 12.03 -11.76
N LYS A 219 -4.93 12.51 -12.16
CA LYS A 219 -6.08 12.68 -11.27
C LYS A 219 -7.02 11.47 -11.23
N ASN A 220 -6.77 10.48 -12.09
CA ASN A 220 -7.54 9.24 -12.20
C ASN A 220 -6.75 8.22 -13.04
N GLY A 221 -7.26 7.00 -13.14
CA GLY A 221 -6.65 5.93 -13.92
C GLY A 221 -6.49 6.22 -15.41
N GLN A 222 -7.47 6.88 -16.03
CA GLN A 222 -7.42 7.19 -17.46
C GLN A 222 -6.33 8.22 -17.77
N ASP A 223 -6.20 9.26 -16.96
CA ASP A 223 -5.12 10.25 -17.05
C ASP A 223 -3.75 9.58 -16.89
N ALA A 224 -3.63 8.63 -15.96
CA ALA A 224 -2.39 7.89 -15.73
C ALA A 224 -2.00 7.05 -16.96
N LEU A 225 -2.95 6.34 -17.56
CA LEU A 225 -2.71 5.54 -18.77
C LEU A 225 -2.37 6.42 -19.98
N LEU A 226 -3.03 7.57 -20.15
CA LEU A 226 -2.69 8.54 -21.19
C LEU A 226 -1.26 9.07 -21.02
N PHE A 227 -0.87 9.38 -19.78
CA PHE A 227 0.50 9.80 -19.46
C PHE A 227 1.50 8.69 -19.82
N LEU A 228 1.27 7.46 -19.37
CA LEU A 228 2.13 6.31 -19.65
C LEU A 228 2.22 5.96 -21.15
N ALA A 229 1.14 6.19 -21.91
CA ALA A 229 1.12 5.98 -23.36
C ALA A 229 2.11 6.90 -24.11
N THR A 230 2.50 8.04 -23.53
CA THR A 230 3.57 8.90 -24.07
C THR A 230 4.97 8.31 -23.92
N LYS A 231 5.09 7.13 -23.28
CA LYS A 231 6.34 6.43 -22.93
C LYS A 231 7.33 7.28 -22.11
N PRO A 232 6.88 7.93 -21.03
CA PRO A 232 7.79 8.59 -20.11
C PRO A 232 8.62 7.53 -19.36
N LYS A 233 9.83 7.89 -18.93
CA LYS A 233 10.59 7.03 -18.02
C LYS A 233 9.96 7.16 -16.63
N VAL A 234 9.34 6.09 -16.14
CA VAL A 234 8.74 5.99 -14.81
C VAL A 234 9.30 4.73 -14.16
N ASP A 235 9.91 4.87 -12.99
CA ASP A 235 10.52 3.76 -12.25
C ASP A 235 9.54 3.19 -11.21
N VAL A 236 8.58 3.99 -10.71
CA VAL A 236 7.54 3.56 -9.78
C VAL A 236 6.30 4.46 -9.84
N ILE A 237 5.14 3.88 -9.58
CA ILE A 237 3.84 4.56 -9.57
C ILE A 237 3.27 4.48 -8.15
N THR A 238 2.85 5.61 -7.60
CA THR A 238 1.98 5.62 -6.42
C THR A 238 0.53 5.71 -6.89
N LEU A 239 -0.32 4.81 -6.44
CA LEU A 239 -1.69 4.67 -6.94
C LEU A 239 -2.70 4.66 -5.79
N ASP A 240 -3.65 5.58 -5.84
CA ASP A 240 -4.83 5.53 -4.98
C ASP A 240 -5.84 4.45 -5.42
N ILE A 241 -6.60 3.92 -4.47
CA ILE A 241 -7.59 2.87 -4.73
C ILE A 241 -8.89 3.45 -5.28
N ASN A 242 -9.37 4.56 -4.72
CA ASN A 242 -10.73 5.04 -4.88
C ASN A 242 -10.75 6.35 -5.68
N MET A 243 -10.74 6.24 -7.01
CA MET A 243 -10.68 7.39 -7.90
C MET A 243 -11.91 7.47 -8.83
N PRO A 244 -12.35 8.69 -9.22
CA PRO A 244 -13.42 8.86 -10.20
C PRO A 244 -12.95 8.42 -11.61
N VAL A 245 -13.91 8.22 -12.51
CA VAL A 245 -13.70 7.82 -13.92
C VAL A 245 -13.16 6.39 -14.09
N MET A 246 -11.97 6.11 -13.56
CA MET A 246 -11.34 4.79 -13.58
C MET A 246 -10.74 4.49 -12.20
N GLN A 247 -11.22 3.42 -11.58
CA GLN A 247 -10.82 2.96 -10.26
C GLN A 247 -9.40 2.38 -10.26
N GLY A 248 -8.76 2.34 -9.07
CA GLY A 248 -7.37 1.92 -8.94
C GLY A 248 -7.12 0.46 -9.36
N ASP A 249 -8.08 -0.43 -9.17
CA ASP A 249 -7.98 -1.86 -9.51
C ASP A 249 -7.88 -2.06 -11.03
N THR A 250 -8.77 -1.41 -11.77
CA THR A 250 -8.79 -1.41 -13.24
C THR A 250 -7.55 -0.72 -13.79
N THR A 251 -7.13 0.37 -13.15
CA THR A 251 -5.89 1.09 -13.49
C THR A 251 -4.67 0.19 -13.36
N LEU A 252 -4.54 -0.51 -12.22
CA LEU A 252 -3.42 -1.42 -11.97
C LEU A 252 -3.40 -2.55 -12.99
N LYS A 253 -4.54 -3.16 -13.31
CA LYS A 253 -4.64 -4.20 -14.37
C LYS A 253 -4.08 -3.70 -15.69
N HIS A 254 -4.49 -2.50 -16.15
CA HIS A 254 -3.99 -1.92 -17.38
C HIS A 254 -2.48 -1.59 -17.34
N ILE A 255 -1.98 -1.07 -16.21
CA ILE A 255 -0.56 -0.81 -16.01
C ILE A 255 0.21 -2.12 -16.16
N MET A 256 -0.18 -3.17 -15.43
CA MET A 256 0.53 -4.46 -15.44
C MET A 256 0.54 -5.13 -16.81
N ILE A 257 -0.50 -4.95 -17.63
CA ILE A 257 -0.56 -5.47 -19.01
C ILE A 257 0.30 -4.64 -19.97
N ARG A 258 0.11 -3.32 -19.99
CA ARG A 258 0.61 -2.45 -21.06
C ARG A 258 1.94 -1.77 -20.74
N HIS A 259 2.18 -1.55 -19.45
CA HIS A 259 3.28 -0.77 -18.90
C HIS A 259 3.74 -1.36 -17.55
N PRO A 260 4.31 -2.59 -17.52
CA PRO A 260 4.62 -3.29 -16.27
C PRO A 260 5.68 -2.53 -15.47
N ILE A 261 5.21 -1.65 -14.58
CA ILE A 261 5.99 -0.73 -13.76
C ILE A 261 5.62 -1.00 -12.30
N PRO A 262 6.59 -0.92 -11.37
CA PRO A 262 6.32 -1.01 -9.94
C PRO A 262 5.16 -0.13 -9.48
N VAL A 263 4.12 -0.71 -8.85
CA VAL A 263 3.01 0.06 -8.26
C VAL A 263 2.98 -0.11 -6.75
N LEU A 264 3.00 1.02 -6.04
CA LEU A 264 2.78 1.14 -4.61
C LEU A 264 1.38 1.71 -4.35
N ILE A 265 0.55 0.97 -3.62
CA ILE A 265 -0.81 1.43 -3.31
C ILE A 265 -0.77 2.41 -2.14
N LEU A 266 -1.30 3.62 -2.34
CA LEU A 266 -1.45 4.64 -1.30
C LEU A 266 -2.92 4.88 -1.01
N SER A 267 -3.41 4.43 0.15
CA SER A 267 -4.82 4.60 0.51
C SER A 267 -5.00 4.74 2.02
N SER A 268 -6.15 5.27 2.43
CA SER A 268 -6.61 5.24 3.82
C SER A 268 -7.06 3.80 4.15
N PHE A 269 -6.19 3.01 4.80
CA PHE A 269 -6.51 1.61 5.09
C PHE A 269 -7.29 1.45 6.39
N GLN A 270 -8.37 0.69 6.31
CA GLN A 270 -9.13 0.19 7.45
C GLN A 270 -9.13 -1.34 7.46
N PRO A 271 -9.35 -2.01 8.60
CA PRO A 271 -9.44 -3.47 8.66
C PRO A 271 -10.43 -4.09 7.65
N GLN A 272 -11.48 -3.35 7.29
CA GLN A 272 -12.51 -3.78 6.33
C GLN A 272 -12.03 -3.74 4.87
N SER A 273 -11.04 -2.91 4.55
CA SER A 273 -10.46 -2.77 3.20
C SER A 273 -9.49 -3.90 2.81
N LEU A 274 -9.24 -4.83 3.73
CA LEU A 274 -8.30 -5.95 3.60
C LEU A 274 -8.50 -6.85 2.37
N PRO A 275 -9.72 -7.31 2.05
CA PRO A 275 -9.94 -8.15 0.86
C PRO A 275 -9.50 -7.42 -0.41
N LYS A 276 -9.84 -6.13 -0.52
CA LYS A 276 -9.48 -5.28 -1.65
C LYS A 276 -7.96 -5.15 -1.78
N ILE A 277 -7.23 -4.87 -0.69
CA ILE A 277 -5.75 -4.81 -0.71
C ILE A 277 -5.15 -6.11 -1.26
N PHE A 278 -5.70 -7.26 -0.85
CA PHE A 278 -5.23 -8.54 -1.34
C PHE A 278 -5.45 -8.72 -2.84
N GLU A 279 -6.59 -8.28 -3.38
CA GLU A 279 -6.84 -8.27 -4.83
C GLU A 279 -5.79 -7.43 -5.58
N PHE A 280 -5.43 -6.25 -5.06
CA PHE A 280 -4.35 -5.43 -5.64
C PHE A 280 -3.01 -6.16 -5.66
N LEU A 281 -2.64 -6.84 -4.56
CA LEU A 281 -1.43 -7.64 -4.49
C LEU A 281 -1.47 -8.81 -5.49
N GLN A 282 -2.65 -9.41 -5.74
CA GLN A 282 -2.84 -10.49 -6.70
C GLN A 282 -2.75 -10.04 -8.17
N VAL A 283 -2.94 -8.74 -8.42
CA VAL A 283 -2.82 -8.15 -9.77
C VAL A 283 -1.38 -7.67 -10.03
N GLY A 284 -0.58 -7.42 -8.99
CA GLY A 284 0.85 -7.10 -9.13
C GLY A 284 1.34 -5.89 -8.36
N ALA A 285 0.52 -5.33 -7.47
CA ALA A 285 1.00 -4.31 -6.53
C ALA A 285 2.16 -4.87 -5.68
N ILE A 286 3.21 -4.08 -5.48
CA ILE A 286 4.41 -4.51 -4.75
C ILE A 286 4.21 -4.45 -3.24
N ASP A 287 3.63 -3.35 -2.78
CA ASP A 287 3.36 -3.08 -1.39
C ASP A 287 2.22 -2.06 -1.30
N PHE A 288 1.81 -1.77 -0.07
CA PHE A 288 0.83 -0.77 0.26
C PHE A 288 1.38 0.15 1.36
N PHE A 289 0.92 1.40 1.39
CA PHE A 289 1.35 2.37 2.38
C PHE A 289 0.20 3.32 2.74
N SER A 290 -0.11 3.44 4.03
CA SER A 290 -1.26 4.22 4.47
C SER A 290 -1.08 5.69 4.10
N LYS A 291 -2.15 6.41 3.77
CA LYS A 291 -2.17 7.87 3.81
C LYS A 291 -1.90 8.35 5.26
N PRO A 292 -1.25 9.51 5.45
CA PRO A 292 -0.89 9.97 6.79
C PRO A 292 -2.16 10.25 7.59
N THR A 293 -2.14 9.88 8.87
CA THR A 293 -3.23 10.22 9.80
C THR A 293 -3.02 11.61 10.38
N ALA A 294 -4.11 12.24 10.84
CA ALA A 294 -4.10 13.48 11.60
C ALA A 294 -2.92 13.65 12.59
N HIS A 295 -2.62 12.61 13.37
CA HIS A 295 -1.61 12.69 14.44
C HIS A 295 -0.18 12.32 14.01
N GLU A 296 0.05 11.99 12.74
CA GLU A 296 1.35 11.53 12.28
C GLU A 296 2.26 12.69 11.85
N ASP A 297 3.53 12.66 12.27
CA ASP A 297 4.53 13.64 11.84
C ASP A 297 4.83 13.45 10.34
N MET A 298 4.48 14.47 9.56
CA MET A 298 4.64 14.50 8.11
C MET A 298 6.08 14.33 7.63
N ASN A 299 7.07 14.74 8.43
CA ASN A 299 8.48 14.53 8.11
C ASN A 299 8.89 13.06 8.30
N VAL A 300 8.37 12.42 9.35
CA VAL A 300 8.60 10.99 9.61
C VAL A 300 7.90 10.17 8.53
N TYR A 301 6.64 10.49 8.23
CA TYR A 301 5.87 9.88 7.15
C TYR A 301 6.59 9.99 5.80
N GLY A 302 6.98 11.22 5.42
CA GLY A 302 7.68 11.48 4.17
C GLY A 302 9.00 10.71 4.05
N ARG A 303 9.80 10.63 5.12
CA ARG A 303 11.02 9.80 5.12
C ARG A 303 10.71 8.33 4.83
N ARG A 304 9.77 7.73 5.56
CA ARG A 304 9.38 6.32 5.37
C ARG A 304 8.88 6.04 3.96
N LEU A 305 8.08 6.95 3.42
CA LEU A 305 7.53 6.82 2.07
C LEU A 305 8.61 6.91 1.00
N ARG A 306 9.54 7.88 1.11
CA ARG A 306 10.67 8.00 0.18
C ARG A 306 11.57 6.76 0.21
N ASP A 307 11.88 6.25 1.39
CA ASP A 307 12.66 5.02 1.54
C ASP A 307 11.95 3.84 0.86
N LEU A 308 10.62 3.75 1.00
CA LEU A 308 9.82 2.70 0.36
C LEU A 308 9.78 2.86 -1.17
N ILE A 309 9.63 4.08 -1.69
CA ILE A 309 9.62 4.37 -3.13
C ILE A 309 10.96 4.02 -3.79
N LYS A 310 12.08 4.46 -3.21
CA LYS A 310 13.42 4.10 -3.71
C LYS A 310 13.59 2.59 -3.77
N ARG A 311 13.10 1.87 -2.76
CA ARG A 311 13.16 0.41 -2.69
C ARG A 311 12.21 -0.29 -3.67
N ALA A 312 10.96 0.16 -3.77
CA ALA A 312 9.97 -0.39 -4.69
C ALA A 312 10.34 -0.17 -6.15
N SER A 313 11.04 0.93 -6.48
CA SER A 313 11.55 1.19 -7.84
C SER A 313 12.54 0.15 -8.36
N GLN A 314 13.15 -0.63 -7.46
CA GLN A 314 14.09 -1.70 -7.80
C GLN A 314 13.41 -3.05 -8.00
N ALA A 315 12.07 -3.11 -7.88
CA ALA A 315 11.34 -4.34 -8.03
C ALA A 315 11.27 -4.79 -9.50
N HIS A 316 11.53 -6.07 -9.73
CA HIS A 316 11.42 -6.69 -11.05
C HIS A 316 9.99 -7.14 -11.29
N VAL A 317 9.14 -6.25 -11.80
CA VAL A 317 7.72 -6.55 -12.08
C VAL A 317 7.55 -7.65 -13.12
N SER A 318 8.53 -7.84 -14.01
CA SER A 318 8.57 -8.97 -14.94
C SER A 318 8.64 -10.34 -14.25
N HIS A 319 9.07 -10.41 -12.99
CA HIS A 319 9.08 -11.65 -12.20
C HIS A 319 7.77 -11.87 -11.42
N PHE A 320 6.84 -10.92 -11.48
CA PHE A 320 5.50 -11.15 -10.95
C PHE A 320 4.86 -12.32 -11.70
N LYS A 321 4.38 -13.31 -10.94
CA LYS A 321 3.48 -14.34 -11.51
C LYS A 321 2.19 -14.33 -10.73
N ARG A 322 1.09 -14.18 -11.47
CA ARG A 322 -0.26 -14.26 -10.91
C ARG A 322 -0.42 -15.61 -10.24
N TRP A 323 -0.79 -15.59 -8.95
CA TRP A 323 -1.12 -16.83 -8.26
C TRP A 323 -2.55 -17.24 -8.63
N ARG A 324 -2.70 -18.47 -9.15
CA ARG A 324 -4.00 -19.12 -9.35
C ARG A 324 -4.22 -20.12 -8.22
N LYS A 325 -5.43 -20.16 -7.66
CA LYS A 325 -5.83 -21.15 -6.67
C LYS A 325 -5.71 -22.53 -7.30
N SER A 326 -4.64 -23.25 -6.96
CA SER A 326 -4.49 -24.65 -7.35
C SER A 326 -5.61 -25.45 -6.71
N LYS A 327 -6.28 -26.33 -7.47
CA LYS A 327 -7.09 -27.41 -6.90
C LYS A 327 -6.12 -28.38 -6.24
N LEU A 328 -5.66 -28.07 -5.03
CA LEU A 328 -4.88 -29.00 -4.26
C LEU A 328 -5.81 -30.12 -3.78
N ASP A 329 -5.55 -31.34 -4.26
CA ASP A 329 -6.18 -32.55 -3.73
C ASP A 329 -5.70 -32.74 -2.29
N ALA A 330 -6.56 -32.45 -1.33
CA ALA A 330 -6.34 -32.66 0.11
C ALA A 330 -6.14 -34.14 0.50
N SER A 331 -6.05 -35.06 -0.47
CA SER A 331 -6.09 -36.51 -0.27
C SER A 331 -4.72 -37.18 -0.15
N THR A 332 -3.59 -36.46 -0.29
CA THR A 332 -2.25 -37.07 -0.24
C THR A 332 -1.48 -36.90 1.08
N LEU A 333 -2.10 -36.36 2.13
CA LEU A 333 -1.45 -36.16 3.44
C LEU A 333 -1.88 -37.24 4.44
N LEU A 334 -1.44 -38.47 4.19
CA LEU A 334 -1.32 -39.49 5.22
C LEU A 334 0.11 -40.04 5.18
N SER A 335 0.91 -39.72 6.18
CA SER A 335 1.99 -40.63 6.60
C SER A 335 2.56 -40.28 7.97
N ASP A 336 2.50 -41.29 8.84
CA ASP A 336 3.35 -41.62 9.98
C ASP A 336 3.88 -40.49 10.89
N GLU A 337 3.33 -40.45 12.11
CA GLU A 337 3.86 -39.71 13.27
C GLU A 337 5.32 -40.08 13.64
N SER A 338 5.92 -41.10 13.02
CA SER A 338 7.17 -41.70 13.47
C SER A 338 8.46 -41.09 12.87
N GLN A 339 8.38 -40.08 11.99
CA GLN A 339 9.56 -39.39 11.44
C GLN A 339 9.42 -37.85 11.35
N VAL A 340 8.96 -37.21 12.43
CA VAL A 340 9.05 -35.73 12.52
C VAL A 340 10.50 -35.35 12.84
N GLY A 341 11.19 -34.76 11.86
CA GLY A 341 12.54 -34.23 12.01
C GLY A 341 12.61 -33.12 13.06
N ARG A 342 13.73 -33.01 13.76
CA ARG A 342 13.98 -32.02 14.83
C ARG A 342 14.36 -30.64 14.26
N ARG A 343 13.65 -30.14 13.24
CA ARG A 343 14.06 -28.92 12.51
C ARG A 343 13.06 -27.79 12.63
N ILE A 344 13.58 -26.57 12.72
CA ILE A 344 12.83 -25.32 12.72
C ILE A 344 13.10 -24.63 11.39
N LEU A 345 12.05 -24.26 10.67
CA LEU A 345 12.13 -23.45 9.46
C LEU A 345 11.53 -22.08 9.73
N VAL A 346 12.35 -21.04 9.59
CA VAL A 346 11.88 -19.66 9.56
C VAL A 346 11.85 -19.19 8.11
N ILE A 347 10.71 -18.66 7.67
CA ILE A 347 10.54 -18.10 6.33
C ILE A 347 10.41 -16.59 6.48
N LEU A 348 11.17 -15.83 5.70
CA LEU A 348 11.24 -14.37 5.80
C LEU A 348 10.71 -13.72 4.53
N GLY A 349 9.75 -12.82 4.66
CA GLY A 349 9.22 -11.99 3.58
C GLY A 349 9.05 -10.53 3.98
N ALA A 350 9.09 -9.64 2.99
CA ALA A 350 8.75 -8.24 3.17
C ALA A 350 8.01 -7.74 1.91
N GLU A 351 8.34 -6.55 1.43
CA GLU A 351 7.70 -5.97 0.24
C GLU A 351 7.92 -6.87 -0.98
N GLY A 352 6.84 -7.12 -1.73
CA GLY A 352 6.83 -8.04 -2.87
C GLY A 352 6.69 -9.52 -2.52
N ALA A 353 6.83 -9.95 -1.26
CA ALA A 353 6.70 -11.38 -0.90
C ALA A 353 5.26 -11.86 -0.70
N TYR A 354 4.25 -10.99 -0.76
CA TYR A 354 2.88 -11.36 -0.43
C TYR A 354 2.39 -12.57 -1.26
N MET A 355 2.67 -12.61 -2.56
CA MET A 355 2.28 -13.75 -3.38
C MET A 355 3.23 -14.96 -3.30
N ASP A 356 4.45 -14.78 -2.79
CA ASP A 356 5.44 -15.86 -2.67
C ASP A 356 4.98 -16.95 -1.68
N TRP A 357 4.28 -16.55 -0.61
CA TRP A 357 3.76 -17.46 0.43
C TRP A 357 2.85 -18.56 -0.14
N PHE A 358 2.06 -18.23 -1.14
CA PHE A 358 1.07 -19.14 -1.74
C PHE A 358 1.69 -20.19 -2.67
N ARG A 359 2.97 -20.04 -3.02
CA ARG A 359 3.73 -20.99 -3.85
C ARG A 359 4.48 -22.01 -3.02
N LEU A 360 4.53 -21.83 -1.70
CA LEU A 360 5.26 -22.72 -0.82
C LEU A 360 4.44 -23.98 -0.52
N PRO A 361 5.07 -25.16 -0.44
CA PRO A 361 4.41 -26.41 -0.05
C PRO A 361 4.16 -26.46 1.47
N LEU A 362 3.49 -25.43 2.02
CA LEU A 362 3.31 -25.24 3.46
C LEU A 362 2.70 -26.46 4.15
N ALA A 363 1.69 -27.09 3.53
CA ALA A 363 1.02 -28.26 4.08
C ALA A 363 2.00 -29.45 4.28
N THR A 364 2.95 -29.62 3.36
CA THR A 364 4.02 -30.61 3.51
C THR A 364 5.05 -30.18 4.54
N LEU A 365 5.47 -28.90 4.53
CA LEU A 365 6.47 -28.39 5.47
C LEU A 365 6.02 -28.51 6.93
N VAL A 366 4.79 -28.13 7.25
CA VAL A 366 4.27 -28.20 8.64
C VAL A 366 4.13 -29.62 9.17
N SER A 367 3.99 -30.61 8.28
CA SER A 367 3.98 -32.03 8.67
C SER A 367 5.37 -32.55 9.08
N ARG A 368 6.44 -31.82 8.74
CA ARG A 368 7.82 -32.28 8.88
C ARG A 368 8.60 -31.59 9.99
N GLY A 369 8.13 -30.45 10.51
CA GLY A 369 8.77 -29.71 11.58
C GLY A 369 7.99 -28.47 12.03
N LEU A 370 8.65 -27.59 12.79
CA LEU A 370 8.08 -26.30 13.20
C LEU A 370 8.37 -25.26 12.11
N VAL A 371 7.33 -24.66 11.53
CA VAL A 371 7.45 -23.64 10.48
C VAL A 371 6.89 -22.31 10.97
N ILE A 372 7.71 -21.27 10.88
CA ILE A 372 7.38 -19.90 11.30
C ILE A 372 7.60 -18.98 10.11
N GLY A 373 6.56 -18.23 9.72
CA GLY A 373 6.66 -17.18 8.71
C GLY A 373 6.71 -15.80 9.37
N LEU A 374 7.64 -14.97 8.95
CA LEU A 374 7.75 -13.57 9.36
C LEU A 374 7.59 -12.67 8.13
N GLN A 375 6.59 -11.80 8.16
CA GLN A 375 6.29 -10.88 7.07
C GLN A 375 6.26 -9.44 7.60
N LYS A 376 6.73 -8.48 6.79
CA LYS A 376 6.43 -7.06 7.02
C LYS A 376 4.93 -6.83 6.81
N LEU A 377 4.17 -6.85 7.89
CA LEU A 377 2.70 -6.72 7.87
C LEU A 377 2.25 -6.20 9.23
N SER A 378 1.33 -5.24 9.27
CA SER A 378 0.80 -4.77 10.55
C SER A 378 -0.15 -5.79 11.19
N ASP A 379 -0.24 -5.76 12.53
CA ASP A 379 -1.04 -6.70 13.31
C ASP A 379 -2.53 -6.79 12.90
N PRO A 380 -3.22 -5.68 12.55
CA PRO A 380 -4.61 -5.75 12.10
C PRO A 380 -4.83 -6.61 10.86
N PHE A 381 -3.80 -6.76 10.02
CA PHE A 381 -3.89 -7.53 8.78
C PHE A 381 -3.49 -9.00 8.95
N LEU A 382 -2.78 -9.32 10.03
CA LEU A 382 -2.18 -10.63 10.25
C LEU A 382 -3.20 -11.77 10.22
N ALA A 383 -4.29 -11.64 10.99
CA ALA A 383 -5.29 -12.70 11.11
C ALA A 383 -5.97 -13.02 9.77
N ARG A 384 -6.32 -11.99 8.99
CA ARG A 384 -6.96 -12.17 7.68
C ARG A 384 -6.00 -12.77 6.68
N TYR A 385 -4.75 -12.35 6.71
CA TYR A 385 -3.73 -12.87 5.82
C TYR A 385 -3.41 -14.35 6.10
N CYS A 386 -3.38 -14.77 7.37
CA CYS A 386 -3.31 -16.17 7.76
C CYS A 386 -4.46 -16.99 7.15
N GLN A 387 -5.69 -16.49 7.23
CA GLN A 387 -6.85 -17.15 6.65
C GLN A 387 -6.72 -17.31 5.12
N LEU A 388 -6.25 -16.27 4.43
CA LEU A 388 -6.01 -16.35 2.98
C LEU A 388 -4.95 -17.40 2.63
N ILE A 389 -3.84 -17.44 3.37
CA ILE A 389 -2.81 -18.48 3.18
C ILE A 389 -3.39 -19.88 3.41
N GLU A 390 -4.18 -20.08 4.46
CA GLU A 390 -4.83 -21.37 4.73
C GLU A 390 -5.79 -21.77 3.60
N GLU A 391 -6.64 -20.84 3.13
CA GLU A 391 -7.55 -21.06 2.00
C GLU A 391 -6.83 -21.33 0.67
N GLY A 392 -5.62 -20.78 0.50
CA GLY A 392 -4.82 -20.90 -0.71
C GLY A 392 -3.87 -22.10 -0.74
N THR A 393 -3.36 -22.53 0.42
CA THR A 393 -2.33 -23.57 0.53
C THR A 393 -2.82 -24.86 1.19
N GLY A 394 -3.98 -24.81 1.87
CA GLY A 394 -4.52 -25.93 2.66
C GLY A 394 -3.75 -26.20 3.96
N ALA A 395 -2.74 -25.40 4.30
CA ALA A 395 -2.00 -25.52 5.55
C ALA A 395 -2.71 -24.79 6.69
N ARG A 396 -2.91 -25.47 7.83
CA ARG A 396 -3.46 -24.85 9.04
C ARG A 396 -2.56 -23.70 9.48
N THR A 397 -3.04 -22.47 9.39
CA THR A 397 -2.24 -21.26 9.58
C THR A 397 -2.73 -20.44 10.77
N GLU A 398 -1.86 -20.17 11.72
CA GLU A 398 -2.18 -19.50 12.97
C GLU A 398 -1.39 -18.18 13.10
N PRO A 399 -2.05 -17.04 13.35
CA PRO A 399 -1.35 -15.79 13.60
C PRO A 399 -0.58 -15.85 14.92
N LEU A 400 0.65 -15.33 14.94
CA LEU A 400 1.43 -15.15 16.15
C LEU A 400 0.81 -14.04 17.00
N VAL A 401 0.27 -14.44 18.15
CA VAL A 401 -0.33 -13.53 19.14
C VAL A 401 0.52 -13.47 20.40
N ARG A 402 0.20 -12.53 21.30
CA ARG A 402 0.92 -12.38 22.57
C ARG A 402 0.88 -13.67 23.38
N SER A 403 2.06 -14.13 23.81
CA SER A 403 2.26 -15.24 24.74
C SER A 403 1.64 -16.55 24.24
N MET A 404 2.33 -17.21 23.30
CA MET A 404 1.88 -18.44 22.66
C MET A 404 2.96 -19.52 22.71
N TRP A 405 2.55 -20.79 22.72
CA TRP A 405 3.43 -21.93 22.55
C TRP A 405 3.27 -22.53 21.17
N LEU A 406 4.33 -22.52 20.38
CA LEU A 406 4.32 -23.06 19.02
C LEU A 406 4.67 -24.55 19.05
N LYS A 407 3.92 -25.36 18.31
CA LYS A 407 4.12 -26.81 18.19
C LYS A 407 4.09 -27.23 16.73
N PRO A 408 4.85 -28.25 16.31
CA PRO A 408 4.78 -28.79 14.95
C PRO A 408 3.34 -29.18 14.56
N GLY A 409 3.02 -29.06 13.26
CA GLY A 409 1.70 -29.40 12.71
C GLY A 409 0.83 -28.21 12.29
N SER A 410 1.15 -26.98 12.75
CA SER A 410 0.56 -25.74 12.24
C SER A 410 1.65 -24.83 11.68
N PHE A 411 1.31 -23.98 10.72
CA PHE A 411 2.13 -22.88 10.25
C PHE A 411 1.86 -21.65 11.11
N PHE A 412 2.88 -21.09 11.75
CA PHE A 412 2.72 -19.87 12.55
C PHE A 412 3.21 -18.67 11.77
N PHE A 413 2.40 -17.62 11.68
CA PHE A 413 2.70 -16.46 10.86
C PHE A 413 2.66 -15.18 11.67
N GLY A 414 3.70 -14.35 11.60
CA GLY A 414 3.85 -13.17 12.43
C GLY A 414 4.36 -11.94 11.72
N ASN A 415 4.21 -10.82 12.43
CA ASN A 415 4.75 -9.53 12.04
C ASN A 415 6.26 -9.47 12.32
N ALA A 416 7.06 -9.28 11.27
CA ALA A 416 8.51 -9.21 11.34
C ALA A 416 9.04 -7.95 12.06
N ASN A 417 8.21 -6.92 12.25
CA ASN A 417 8.58 -5.68 12.92
C ASN A 417 8.46 -5.76 14.46
N GLN A 418 8.00 -6.89 15.00
CA GLN A 418 7.79 -7.02 16.44
C GLN A 418 9.06 -7.45 17.17
N ARG A 419 9.26 -6.85 18.35
CA ARG A 419 10.20 -7.40 19.33
C ARG A 419 9.61 -8.65 19.94
N VAL A 420 10.43 -9.68 20.12
CA VAL A 420 10.01 -10.94 20.74
C VAL A 420 11.02 -11.44 21.77
N SER A 421 10.52 -12.25 22.68
CA SER A 421 11.30 -13.08 23.60
C SER A 421 10.95 -14.54 23.32
N LEU A 422 11.96 -15.32 22.98
CA LEU A 422 11.81 -16.71 22.53
C LEU A 422 12.44 -17.64 23.55
N ASN A 423 11.68 -18.64 23.98
CA ASN A 423 12.16 -19.68 24.89
C ASN A 423 11.90 -21.06 24.29
N LEU A 424 12.95 -21.67 23.75
CA LEU A 424 12.89 -23.01 23.19
C LEU A 424 13.05 -24.03 24.32
N VAL A 425 11.99 -24.79 24.59
CA VAL A 425 12.04 -25.86 25.58
C VAL A 425 12.44 -27.16 24.88
N SER A 426 13.69 -27.58 25.10
CA SER A 426 14.32 -28.74 24.47
C SER A 426 13.56 -30.06 24.68
N ASP A 427 12.90 -30.21 25.83
CA ASP A 427 12.20 -31.45 26.22
C ASP A 427 10.81 -31.58 25.56
N THR A 428 10.04 -30.49 25.48
CA THR A 428 8.67 -30.48 24.93
C THR A 428 8.61 -30.07 23.46
N LYS A 429 9.74 -29.65 22.88
CA LYS A 429 9.87 -29.17 21.49
C LYS A 429 8.90 -28.03 21.17
N SER A 430 8.53 -27.27 22.18
CA SER A 430 7.63 -26.13 22.05
C SER A 430 8.42 -24.85 22.16
N LEU A 431 8.21 -23.94 21.22
CA LEU A 431 8.78 -22.61 21.29
C LEU A 431 7.80 -21.70 22.01
N GLY A 432 8.17 -21.20 23.18
CA GLY A 432 7.44 -20.14 23.86
C GLY A 432 7.76 -18.81 23.19
N VAL A 433 6.74 -18.10 22.73
CA VAL A 433 6.86 -16.77 22.12
C VAL A 433 6.15 -15.77 23.01
N GLU A 434 6.89 -14.78 23.50
CA GLU A 434 6.36 -13.65 24.23
C GLU A 434 6.61 -12.36 23.44
N ILE A 435 5.54 -11.61 23.18
CA ILE A 435 5.57 -10.39 22.37
C ILE A 435 5.29 -9.22 23.32
N PRO A 436 6.33 -8.50 23.79
CA PRO A 436 6.16 -7.37 24.70
C PRO A 436 5.37 -6.22 24.05
N SER A 437 4.69 -5.41 24.87
CA SER A 437 3.93 -4.22 24.45
C SER A 437 4.80 -3.03 23.99
N SER A 438 6.03 -3.29 23.56
CA SER A 438 6.99 -2.27 23.10
C SER A 438 6.60 -1.73 21.71
N PRO A 439 7.06 -0.52 21.33
CA PRO A 439 6.86 -0.04 19.96
C PRO A 439 7.48 -1.00 18.94
N GLU A 440 6.88 -1.05 17.75
CA GLU A 440 7.42 -1.81 16.62
C GLU A 440 8.85 -1.34 16.29
N LEU A 441 9.69 -2.30 15.93
CA LEU A 441 11.04 -2.09 15.43
C LEU A 441 10.99 -1.87 13.92
N THR A 442 12.12 -1.46 13.34
CA THR A 442 12.32 -1.63 11.90
C THR A 442 12.30 -3.12 11.56
N TRP A 443 11.90 -3.47 10.34
CA TRP A 443 11.88 -4.86 9.88
C TRP A 443 13.21 -5.57 10.13
N GLN A 444 14.33 -4.91 9.81
CA GLN A 444 15.67 -5.45 10.01
C GLN A 444 15.96 -5.81 11.47
N ASN A 445 15.64 -4.89 12.39
CA ASN A 445 15.88 -5.10 13.81
C ASN A 445 14.95 -6.18 14.39
N GLY A 446 13.70 -6.24 13.95
CA GLY A 446 12.76 -7.28 14.39
C GLY A 446 13.20 -8.66 13.92
N VAL A 447 13.52 -8.82 12.64
CA VAL A 447 14.06 -10.07 12.08
C VAL A 447 15.36 -10.47 12.77
N GLN A 448 16.27 -9.52 13.02
CA GLN A 448 17.51 -9.78 13.74
C GLN A 448 17.26 -10.38 15.13
N VAL A 449 16.35 -9.78 15.91
CA VAL A 449 15.99 -10.27 17.26
C VAL A 449 15.43 -11.69 17.21
N TRP A 450 14.60 -12.01 16.22
CA TRP A 450 14.08 -13.37 16.01
C TRP A 450 15.19 -14.37 15.69
N LEU A 451 16.00 -14.06 14.68
CA LEU A 451 16.99 -14.99 14.15
C LEU A 451 18.14 -15.24 15.14
N GLU A 452 18.65 -14.22 15.83
CA GLU A 452 19.74 -14.37 16.81
C GLU A 452 19.30 -15.19 18.04
N GLN A 453 18.08 -14.97 18.54
CA GLN A 453 17.54 -15.75 19.66
C GLN A 453 17.29 -17.21 19.27
N LEU A 454 16.80 -17.48 18.05
CA LEU A 454 16.62 -18.85 17.57
C LEU A 454 17.95 -19.53 17.27
N ALA A 455 18.91 -18.83 16.66
CA ALA A 455 20.21 -19.40 16.32
C ALA A 455 21.01 -19.79 17.56
N SER A 456 20.98 -18.96 18.61
CA SER A 456 21.65 -19.27 19.89
C SER A 456 21.04 -20.47 20.63
N GLN A 457 19.76 -20.77 20.42
CA GLN A 457 19.05 -21.87 21.10
C GLN A 457 18.98 -23.16 20.26
N ALA A 458 18.80 -23.05 18.94
CA ALA A 458 18.55 -24.17 18.03
C ALA A 458 19.78 -24.59 17.20
N GLY A 459 20.73 -23.68 16.97
CA GLY A 459 21.95 -23.94 16.21
C GLY A 459 21.70 -24.51 14.80
N ASP A 460 22.25 -25.69 14.53
CA ASP A 460 22.17 -26.42 13.26
C ASP A 460 20.77 -26.95 12.92
N ASN A 461 19.86 -26.97 13.89
CA ASN A 461 18.46 -27.36 13.67
C ASN A 461 17.61 -26.22 13.09
N LEU A 462 18.17 -25.00 13.00
CA LEU A 462 17.50 -23.85 12.40
C LEU A 462 17.85 -23.74 10.91
N SER A 463 16.81 -23.62 10.09
CA SER A 463 16.92 -23.23 8.68
C SER A 463 16.13 -21.96 8.43
N VAL A 464 16.65 -21.09 7.57
CA VAL A 464 16.01 -19.84 7.19
C VAL A 464 15.79 -19.86 5.68
N PHE A 465 14.55 -19.68 5.22
CA PHE A 465 14.22 -19.50 3.81
C PHE A 465 13.83 -18.05 3.53
N CYS A 466 14.42 -17.45 2.50
CA CYS A 466 14.15 -16.06 2.14
C CYS A 466 13.14 -15.97 0.98
N LEU A 467 12.20 -15.04 1.07
CA LEU A 467 11.31 -14.63 -0.02
C LEU A 467 11.70 -13.24 -0.53
N SER A 468 10.85 -12.64 -1.36
CA SER A 468 11.04 -11.27 -1.84
C SER A 468 11.09 -10.27 -0.69
N ALA A 469 12.12 -9.43 -0.68
CA ALA A 469 12.23 -8.34 0.28
C ALA A 469 13.15 -7.24 -0.24
N THR A 470 12.80 -6.00 0.06
CA THR A 470 13.60 -4.82 -0.31
C THR A 470 14.65 -4.44 0.72
N HIS A 471 14.60 -5.05 1.91
CA HIS A 471 15.56 -4.81 2.99
C HIS A 471 16.69 -5.85 2.95
N PRO A 472 17.96 -5.43 3.00
CA PRO A 472 19.06 -6.35 3.25
C PRO A 472 19.07 -6.77 4.73
N LEU A 473 19.63 -7.94 5.00
CA LEU A 473 19.93 -8.39 6.35
C LEU A 473 21.33 -7.86 6.74
N PRO A 474 21.53 -7.31 7.96
CA PRO A 474 22.84 -6.80 8.36
C PRO A 474 23.92 -7.88 8.28
N GLY A 475 25.10 -7.53 7.74
CA GLY A 475 26.18 -8.49 7.54
C GLY A 475 26.64 -9.18 8.82
N GLU A 476 26.70 -8.44 9.93
CA GLU A 476 27.03 -8.98 11.26
C GLU A 476 26.03 -10.06 11.71
N THR A 477 24.73 -9.85 11.45
CA THR A 477 23.70 -10.83 11.74
C THR A 477 23.86 -12.08 10.86
N VAL A 478 24.08 -11.91 9.55
CA VAL A 478 24.30 -13.05 8.64
C VAL A 478 25.50 -13.87 9.08
N GLU A 479 26.62 -13.22 9.41
CA GLU A 479 27.84 -13.89 9.90
C GLU A 479 27.59 -14.64 11.22
N HIS A 480 26.87 -14.03 12.16
CA HIS A 480 26.48 -14.69 13.40
C HIS A 480 25.67 -15.97 13.16
N LEU A 481 24.66 -15.92 12.29
CA LEU A 481 23.82 -17.08 11.94
C LEU A 481 24.66 -18.20 11.31
N LEU A 482 25.54 -17.87 10.37
CA LEU A 482 26.40 -18.84 9.71
C LEU A 482 27.40 -19.48 10.69
N ASN A 483 27.92 -18.71 11.65
CA ASN A 483 28.78 -19.22 12.72
C ASN A 483 28.05 -20.16 13.69
N CYS A 484 26.74 -19.94 13.91
CA CYS A 484 25.86 -20.86 14.62
C CYS A 484 25.45 -22.10 13.79
N LYS A 485 25.99 -22.26 12.58
CA LYS A 485 25.68 -23.34 11.61
C LYS A 485 24.23 -23.34 11.14
N VAL A 486 23.56 -22.18 11.15
CA VAL A 486 22.21 -22.03 10.60
C VAL A 486 22.26 -22.24 9.09
N LYS A 487 21.30 -23.00 8.57
CA LYS A 487 21.17 -23.27 7.13
C LYS A 487 20.37 -22.16 6.45
N MET A 488 21.01 -21.36 5.62
CA MET A 488 20.39 -20.27 4.85
C MET A 488 20.00 -20.79 3.46
N ILE A 489 18.70 -20.86 3.19
CA ILE A 489 18.14 -21.37 1.94
C ILE A 489 17.63 -20.19 1.11
N LEU A 490 18.16 -20.04 -0.10
CA LEU A 490 17.90 -18.91 -0.98
C LEU A 490 17.17 -19.36 -2.26
N PRO A 491 16.10 -18.66 -2.67
CA PRO A 491 15.45 -18.89 -3.96
C PRO A 491 16.27 -18.34 -5.13
N GLN A 492 15.98 -18.82 -6.33
CA GLN A 492 16.56 -18.28 -7.55
C GLN A 492 16.10 -16.83 -7.77
N LYS A 493 17.02 -15.96 -8.19
CA LYS A 493 16.77 -14.51 -8.33
C LYS A 493 15.64 -14.19 -9.31
N HIS A 494 15.50 -14.97 -10.38
CA HIS A 494 14.47 -14.76 -11.41
C HIS A 494 13.04 -14.99 -10.90
N GLY A 495 12.87 -15.59 -9.71
CA GLY A 495 11.57 -15.87 -9.11
C GLY A 495 11.08 -14.78 -8.16
N LEU A 496 11.90 -13.76 -7.88
CA LEU A 496 11.63 -12.75 -6.86
C LEU A 496 11.37 -11.39 -7.48
N MET A 497 10.37 -10.70 -6.94
CA MET A 497 10.14 -9.29 -7.28
C MET A 497 11.25 -8.42 -6.68
N CYS A 498 11.67 -8.72 -5.44
CA CYS A 498 12.66 -7.94 -4.70
C CYS A 498 13.82 -8.84 -4.25
N THR A 499 15.05 -8.54 -4.65
CA THR A 499 16.21 -9.43 -4.47
C THR A 499 17.17 -9.03 -3.33
N LYS A 500 16.98 -7.85 -2.70
CA LYS A 500 17.97 -7.27 -1.78
C LYS A 500 18.31 -8.14 -0.57
N LEU A 501 17.31 -8.79 0.02
CA LEU A 501 17.52 -9.75 1.11
C LEU A 501 18.41 -10.91 0.65
N VAL A 502 18.04 -11.54 -0.46
CA VAL A 502 18.78 -12.69 -1.02
C VAL A 502 20.19 -12.29 -1.43
N GLU A 503 20.38 -11.12 -2.03
CA GLU A 503 21.70 -10.60 -2.40
C GLU A 503 22.61 -10.39 -1.20
N SER A 504 22.07 -9.85 -0.09
CA SER A 504 22.85 -9.62 1.14
C SER A 504 23.40 -10.90 1.75
N ILE A 505 22.67 -12.02 1.62
CA ILE A 505 23.09 -13.32 2.14
C ILE A 505 23.96 -14.07 1.12
N ALA A 506 23.62 -13.98 -0.18
CA ALA A 506 24.35 -14.65 -1.25
C ALA A 506 25.82 -14.21 -1.33
N ALA A 507 26.15 -12.98 -0.89
CA ALA A 507 27.52 -12.50 -0.78
C ALA A 507 28.42 -13.38 0.11
N PHE A 508 27.84 -14.11 1.07
CA PHE A 508 28.56 -15.00 1.98
C PHE A 508 28.68 -16.45 1.47
N ALA A 509 27.99 -16.80 0.37
CA ALA A 509 28.00 -18.16 -0.18
C ALA A 509 29.41 -18.71 -0.49
N PRO A 510 30.39 -17.92 -1.00
CA PRO A 510 31.75 -18.42 -1.22
C PRO A 510 32.50 -18.80 0.06
N LEU A 511 32.18 -18.14 1.18
CA LEU A 511 32.81 -18.37 2.49
C LEU A 511 32.13 -19.52 3.25
N TYR A 512 30.83 -19.70 3.05
CA TYR A 512 29.99 -20.66 3.76
C TYR A 512 29.18 -21.57 2.80
N PRO A 513 29.84 -22.32 1.90
CA PRO A 513 29.18 -23.04 0.80
C PRO A 513 28.29 -24.21 1.26
N LYS A 514 28.43 -24.66 2.51
CA LYS A 514 27.58 -25.71 3.09
C LYS A 514 26.32 -25.16 3.75
N GLN A 515 26.42 -23.96 4.31
CA GLN A 515 25.31 -23.31 5.01
C GLN A 515 24.42 -22.51 4.07
N VAL A 516 24.95 -21.92 2.99
CA VAL A 516 24.18 -21.14 2.02
C VAL A 516 23.82 -22.02 0.82
N ILE A 517 22.53 -22.38 0.71
CA ILE A 517 22.02 -23.35 -0.28
C ILE A 517 20.93 -22.71 -1.13
N TRP A 518 20.88 -23.09 -2.41
CA TRP A 518 19.85 -22.63 -3.33
C TRP A 518 18.70 -23.65 -3.43
N ALA A 519 17.46 -23.19 -3.32
CA ALA A 519 16.26 -24.03 -3.47
C ALA A 519 15.09 -23.24 -4.06
N ASN A 520 14.34 -23.87 -4.97
CA ASN A 520 13.07 -23.35 -5.43
C ASN A 520 11.94 -23.78 -4.46
N PRO A 521 10.79 -23.10 -4.47
CA PRO A 521 9.63 -23.49 -3.65
C PRO A 521 9.28 -24.99 -3.77
N GLU A 522 9.36 -25.55 -4.97
CA GLU A 522 9.01 -26.95 -5.27
C GLU A 522 9.93 -27.98 -4.59
N ASN A 523 11.22 -27.69 -4.47
CA ASN A 523 12.20 -28.60 -3.87
C ASN A 523 12.61 -28.18 -2.44
N LEU A 524 11.97 -27.14 -1.88
CA LEU A 524 12.26 -26.60 -0.56
C LEU A 524 12.16 -27.67 0.53
N THR A 525 11.13 -28.52 0.48
CA THR A 525 10.93 -29.60 1.46
C THR A 525 12.12 -30.58 1.46
N GLU A 526 12.61 -30.97 0.28
CA GLU A 526 13.73 -31.90 0.15
C GLU A 526 15.04 -31.28 0.64
N VAL A 527 15.32 -30.05 0.22
CA VAL A 527 16.52 -29.32 0.63
C VAL A 527 16.53 -29.05 2.13
N TRP A 528 15.37 -28.69 2.69
CA TRP A 528 15.22 -28.45 4.12
C TRP A 528 15.42 -29.71 4.94
N LEU A 529 15.02 -30.90 4.45
CA LEU A 529 15.14 -32.17 5.18
C LEU A 529 16.45 -32.92 4.95
N LYS A 530 17.23 -32.57 3.92
CA LYS A 530 18.54 -33.18 3.67
C LYS A 530 19.49 -32.89 4.84
N ASP A 531 19.95 -33.94 5.54
CA ASP A 531 21.14 -33.87 6.40
C ASP A 531 22.37 -33.68 5.51
N GLU A 532 23.38 -32.91 5.98
CA GLU A 532 24.62 -32.64 5.23
C GLU A 532 25.31 -33.92 4.71
#